data_AF-A0A2P7EC65-F1
#
_entry.id   AF-A0A2P7EC65-F1
#
_cell.length_a   1.000
_cell.length_b   1.000
_cell.length_c   1.000
_cell.angle_alpha   90.00
_cell.angle_beta   90.00
_cell.angle_gamma   90.00
#
_symmetry.space_group_name_H-M   'P 1'
#
loop_
_entity.id
_entity.type
_entity.pdbx_description
1 polymer ?
#
loop_
_entity_poly.entity_id
_entity_poly.type
_entity_poly.pdbx_seq_one_letter_code
_entity_poly.pdbx_strand_id
1 'polypeptide(L)'
;MTKDVKAADSRLLEKAEVIARTILSQQQFYKSQEATFNQRQLLETMIGAAIWYLPQSGDLWTGAISHEALTCLATSPTPKSVKLTKDHNYPRKVAAAELLKLDWSKIENRPQEVADRYLRIYGRFNYVLPEENKKLVKYQKTHSFVSSAQSYEDAGIKLHHLSSHILKAILAGDADIAQMALSGDID
;
A
#
# COMPACT_ATOMS: atom_id res chain seq x y z
N MET A 1 22.87 -10.39 -7.88
CA MET A 1 21.39 -10.44 -7.98
C MET A 1 20.97 -11.88 -8.25
N THR A 2 20.13 -12.47 -7.40
CA THR A 2 19.64 -13.85 -7.55
C THR A 2 18.63 -13.96 -8.70
N LYS A 3 18.44 -15.17 -9.25
CA LYS A 3 17.52 -15.44 -10.37
C LYS A 3 16.07 -15.04 -10.06
N ASP A 4 15.66 -15.21 -8.81
CA ASP A 4 14.31 -14.88 -8.34
C ASP A 4 14.05 -13.37 -8.26
N VAL A 5 15.06 -12.57 -7.88
CA VAL A 5 14.97 -11.11 -7.86
C VAL A 5 14.82 -10.55 -9.28
N LYS A 6 15.57 -11.10 -10.25
CA LYS A 6 15.43 -10.71 -11.68
C LYS A 6 14.05 -11.06 -12.25
N ALA A 7 13.48 -12.22 -11.89
CA ALA A 7 12.18 -12.65 -12.37
C ALA A 7 11.02 -11.84 -11.75
N ALA A 8 11.10 -11.51 -10.47
CA ALA A 8 10.11 -10.67 -9.78
C ALA A 8 10.10 -9.23 -10.35
N ASP A 9 11.28 -8.69 -10.63
CA ASP A 9 11.48 -7.37 -11.24
C ASP A 9 10.93 -7.33 -12.69
N SER A 10 11.19 -8.38 -13.49
CA SER A 10 10.62 -8.54 -14.84
C SER A 10 9.09 -8.55 -14.83
N ARG A 11 8.48 -9.33 -13.91
CA ARG A 11 7.01 -9.43 -13.82
C ARG A 11 6.35 -8.12 -13.38
N LEU A 12 7.00 -7.36 -12.51
CA LEU A 12 6.54 -6.03 -12.11
C LEU A 12 6.52 -5.09 -13.33
N LEU A 13 7.63 -5.04 -14.07
CA LEU A 13 7.76 -4.18 -15.25
C LEU A 13 6.79 -4.55 -16.38
N GLU A 14 6.57 -5.84 -16.64
CA GLU A 14 5.59 -6.30 -17.63
C GLU A 14 4.16 -5.80 -17.30
N LYS A 15 3.76 -5.88 -16.04
CA LYS A 15 2.45 -5.38 -15.60
C LYS A 15 2.41 -3.85 -15.59
N ALA A 16 3.50 -3.20 -15.18
CA ALA A 16 3.62 -1.75 -15.19
C ALA A 16 3.53 -1.18 -16.61
N GLU A 17 4.08 -1.86 -17.61
CA GLU A 17 3.94 -1.53 -19.03
C GLU A 17 2.47 -1.55 -19.47
N VAL A 18 1.72 -2.60 -19.12
CA VAL A 18 0.28 -2.68 -19.45
C VAL A 18 -0.49 -1.53 -18.81
N ILE A 19 -0.21 -1.22 -17.55
CA ILE A 19 -0.82 -0.09 -16.84
C ILE A 19 -0.47 1.23 -17.54
N ALA A 20 0.80 1.48 -17.84
CA ALA A 20 1.27 2.70 -18.51
C ALA A 20 0.61 2.88 -19.88
N ARG A 21 0.56 1.84 -20.71
CA ARG A 21 -0.12 1.88 -22.02
C ARG A 21 -1.62 2.15 -21.89
N THR A 22 -2.27 1.51 -20.92
CA THR A 22 -3.69 1.73 -20.63
C THR A 22 -3.93 3.20 -20.28
N ILE A 23 -3.13 3.75 -19.36
CA ILE A 23 -3.21 5.16 -18.96
C ILE A 23 -3.05 6.08 -20.17
N LEU A 24 -2.00 5.91 -20.97
CA LEU A 24 -1.74 6.75 -22.15
C LEU A 24 -2.91 6.72 -23.14
N SER A 25 -3.46 5.53 -23.40
CA SER A 25 -4.58 5.37 -24.35
C SER A 25 -5.85 6.08 -23.88
N GLN A 26 -6.07 6.17 -22.57
CA GLN A 26 -7.28 6.75 -21.98
C GLN A 26 -7.09 8.20 -21.51
N GLN A 27 -5.85 8.69 -21.43
CA GLN A 27 -5.55 9.97 -20.80
C GLN A 27 -6.21 11.15 -21.51
N GLN A 28 -6.23 11.15 -22.84
CA GLN A 28 -6.87 12.22 -23.61
C GLN A 28 -8.35 12.32 -23.27
N PHE A 29 -9.07 11.20 -23.29
CA PHE A 29 -10.47 11.14 -22.90
C PHE A 29 -10.66 11.54 -21.43
N TYR A 30 -9.87 10.98 -20.50
CA TYR A 30 -9.95 11.31 -19.07
C TYR A 30 -9.79 12.82 -18.79
N LYS A 31 -8.93 13.51 -19.54
CA LYS A 31 -8.67 14.96 -19.38
C LYS A 31 -9.67 15.84 -20.14
N SER A 32 -10.43 15.30 -21.09
CA SER A 32 -11.35 16.09 -21.92
C SER A 32 -12.61 16.53 -21.16
N GLN A 33 -13.29 17.56 -21.67
CA GLN A 33 -14.59 18.00 -21.14
C GLN A 33 -15.71 17.00 -21.44
N GLU A 34 -15.50 16.05 -22.36
CA GLU A 34 -16.47 15.01 -22.73
C GLU A 34 -16.55 13.90 -21.67
N ALA A 35 -15.47 13.66 -20.92
CA ALA A 35 -15.47 12.67 -19.86
C ALA A 35 -16.23 13.17 -18.62
N THR A 36 -17.41 12.58 -18.42
CA THR A 36 -18.23 12.79 -17.22
C THR A 36 -17.52 12.33 -15.96
N PHE A 37 -17.99 12.81 -14.80
CA PHE A 37 -17.48 12.38 -13.50
C PHE A 37 -17.52 10.85 -13.33
N ASN A 38 -18.63 10.20 -13.69
CA ASN A 38 -18.80 8.75 -13.54
C ASN A 38 -17.84 7.96 -14.43
N GLN A 39 -17.57 8.42 -15.66
CA GLN A 39 -16.59 7.78 -16.56
C GLN A 39 -15.17 7.90 -16.00
N ARG A 40 -14.79 9.06 -15.45
CA ARG A 40 -13.50 9.25 -14.76
C ARG A 40 -13.38 8.32 -13.56
N GLN A 41 -14.43 8.24 -12.73
CA GLN A 41 -14.47 7.33 -11.58
C GLN A 41 -14.35 5.85 -11.97
N LEU A 42 -14.89 5.45 -13.13
CA LEU A 42 -14.76 4.10 -13.66
C LEU A 42 -13.32 3.83 -14.12
N LEU A 43 -12.71 4.75 -14.88
CA LEU A 43 -11.31 4.64 -15.31
C LEU A 43 -10.35 4.52 -14.12
N GLU A 44 -10.55 5.37 -13.09
CA GLU A 44 -9.78 5.32 -11.84
C GLU A 44 -9.94 3.98 -11.12
N THR A 45 -11.13 3.39 -11.17
CA THR A 45 -11.40 2.08 -10.55
C THR A 45 -10.68 0.96 -11.30
N MET A 46 -10.74 0.96 -12.63
CA MET A 46 -10.09 -0.05 -13.48
C MET A 46 -8.56 -0.01 -13.32
N ILE A 47 -7.97 1.19 -13.42
CA ILE A 47 -6.52 1.37 -13.28
C ILE A 47 -6.09 1.11 -11.83
N GLY A 48 -6.85 1.57 -10.84
CA GLY A 48 -6.58 1.30 -9.43
C GLY A 48 -6.61 -0.19 -9.09
N ALA A 49 -7.52 -0.95 -9.71
CA ALA A 49 -7.54 -2.41 -9.62
C ALA A 49 -6.30 -3.04 -10.28
N ALA A 50 -5.87 -2.54 -11.45
CA ALA A 50 -4.66 -3.04 -12.10
C ALA A 50 -3.40 -2.83 -11.24
N ILE A 51 -3.26 -1.66 -10.60
CA ILE A 51 -2.18 -1.38 -9.63
C ILE A 51 -2.20 -2.38 -8.47
N TRP A 52 -3.39 -2.72 -7.96
CA TRP A 52 -3.53 -3.69 -6.86
C TRP A 52 -3.01 -5.09 -7.21
N TYR A 53 -3.11 -5.48 -8.48
CA TYR A 53 -2.63 -6.79 -8.95
C TYR A 53 -1.13 -6.81 -9.29
N LEU A 54 -0.39 -5.74 -9.03
CA LEU A 54 1.08 -5.77 -9.10
C LEU A 54 1.66 -6.74 -8.05
N PRO A 55 2.85 -7.33 -8.31
CA PRO A 55 3.45 -8.31 -7.42
C PRO A 55 3.68 -7.75 -6.01
N GLN A 56 3.17 -8.46 -5.01
CA GLN A 56 3.31 -8.09 -3.61
C GLN A 56 4.56 -8.77 -3.03
N SER A 57 5.36 -8.03 -2.28
CA SER A 57 6.52 -8.56 -1.54
C SER A 57 6.53 -8.08 -0.08
N GLY A 58 7.41 -8.68 0.73
CA GLY A 58 7.68 -8.19 2.09
C GLY A 58 8.33 -6.79 2.09
N ASP A 59 9.03 -6.42 1.02
CA ASP A 59 9.75 -5.15 0.90
C ASP A 59 8.81 -3.94 0.80
N LEU A 60 7.54 -4.19 0.44
CA LEU A 60 6.49 -3.16 0.42
C LEU A 60 5.98 -2.81 1.83
N TRP A 61 6.31 -3.60 2.84
CA TRP A 61 6.01 -3.24 4.22
C TRP A 61 6.81 -2.00 4.62
N THR A 62 6.15 -1.08 5.31
CA THR A 62 6.77 0.18 5.75
C THR A 62 7.64 0.05 7.00
N GLY A 63 7.64 -1.11 7.63
CA GLY A 63 8.10 -1.27 9.00
C GLY A 63 7.00 -0.96 10.01
N ALA A 64 5.83 -0.48 9.61
CA ALA A 64 4.79 -0.08 10.57
C ALA A 64 3.77 -1.19 10.89
N ILE A 65 3.41 -1.30 12.16
CA ILE A 65 2.29 -2.08 12.68
C ILE A 65 1.46 -1.20 13.63
N SER A 66 0.13 -1.38 13.69
CA SER A 66 -0.67 -0.66 14.67
C SER A 66 -0.35 -1.08 16.10
N HIS A 67 -0.45 -0.13 17.02
CA HIS A 67 -0.28 -0.37 18.44
C HIS A 67 -1.20 -1.49 18.94
N GLU A 68 -2.48 -1.47 18.53
CA GLU A 68 -3.45 -2.49 18.96
C GLU A 68 -3.10 -3.88 18.42
N ALA A 69 -2.63 -3.97 17.18
CA ALA A 69 -2.15 -5.23 16.62
C ALA A 69 -0.92 -5.76 17.38
N LEU A 70 0.03 -4.87 17.71
CA LEU A 70 1.21 -5.23 18.49
C LEU A 70 0.84 -5.69 19.90
N THR A 71 -0.06 -4.96 20.58
CA THR A 71 -0.60 -5.35 21.90
C THR A 71 -1.27 -6.72 21.85
N CYS A 72 -2.09 -6.98 20.82
CA CYS A 72 -2.73 -8.28 20.62
C CYS A 72 -1.69 -9.39 20.43
N LEU A 73 -0.61 -9.15 19.69
CA LEU A 73 0.47 -10.13 19.52
C LEU A 73 1.23 -10.37 20.83
N ALA A 74 1.47 -9.33 21.62
CA ALA A 74 2.25 -9.41 22.87
C ALA A 74 1.49 -10.04 24.04
N THR A 75 0.15 -9.98 24.03
CA THR A 75 -0.70 -10.43 25.15
C THR A 75 -1.51 -11.68 24.84
N SER A 76 -1.62 -12.06 23.56
CA SER A 76 -2.36 -13.27 23.18
C SER A 76 -1.63 -14.53 23.64
N PRO A 77 -2.32 -15.51 24.27
CA PRO A 77 -1.76 -16.82 24.55
C PRO A 77 -1.46 -17.61 23.25
N THR A 78 -2.01 -17.17 22.12
CA THR A 78 -1.80 -17.74 20.79
C THR A 78 -1.49 -16.65 19.77
N PRO A 79 -0.28 -16.04 19.78
CA PRO A 79 0.06 -14.93 18.86
C PRO A 79 -0.13 -15.27 17.38
N LYS A 80 0.10 -16.54 17.01
CA LYS A 80 -0.10 -17.06 15.64
C LYS A 80 -1.55 -17.02 15.17
N SER A 81 -2.53 -16.94 16.07
CA SER A 81 -3.95 -16.82 15.72
C SER A 81 -4.40 -15.37 15.56
N VAL A 82 -3.56 -14.39 15.91
CA VAL A 82 -3.88 -12.97 15.72
C VAL A 82 -3.89 -12.69 14.22
N LYS A 83 -5.07 -12.34 13.70
CA LYS A 83 -5.24 -12.05 12.28
C LYS A 83 -4.81 -10.61 12.00
N LEU A 84 -3.72 -10.45 11.26
CA LEU A 84 -3.29 -9.16 10.72
C LEU A 84 -3.84 -8.95 9.30
N THR A 85 -4.04 -7.68 8.94
CA THR A 85 -4.38 -7.24 7.59
C THR A 85 -3.32 -6.26 7.09
N LYS A 86 -3.03 -6.29 5.79
CA LYS A 86 -2.19 -5.30 5.12
C LYS A 86 -3.06 -4.12 4.69
N ASP A 87 -3.06 -3.04 5.46
CA ASP A 87 -3.65 -1.78 5.01
C ASP A 87 -2.69 -1.12 4.01
N HIS A 88 -3.18 -0.81 2.81
CA HIS A 88 -2.36 -0.11 1.83
C HIS A 88 -2.56 1.38 2.00
N ASN A 89 -1.45 2.05 2.27
CA ASN A 89 -1.40 3.43 2.75
C ASN A 89 -2.00 4.42 1.76
N TYR A 90 -2.02 4.06 0.47
CA TYR A 90 -2.47 4.91 -0.62
C TYR A 90 -3.73 4.37 -1.29
N PRO A 91 -4.84 5.14 -1.34
CA PRO A 91 -6.05 4.69 -2.00
C PRO A 91 -5.83 4.45 -3.50
N ARG A 92 -6.26 3.27 -3.96
CA ARG A 92 -6.04 2.81 -5.34
C ARG A 92 -6.59 3.78 -6.40
N LYS A 93 -7.78 4.36 -6.15
CA LYS A 93 -8.39 5.33 -7.06
C LYS A 93 -7.64 6.66 -7.09
N VAL A 94 -7.05 7.07 -5.97
CA VAL A 94 -6.22 8.27 -5.90
C VAL A 94 -4.93 8.03 -6.70
N ALA A 95 -4.26 6.89 -6.51
CA ALA A 95 -3.08 6.51 -7.31
C ALA A 95 -3.39 6.52 -8.82
N ALA A 96 -4.53 5.93 -9.22
CA ALA A 96 -4.96 5.92 -10.61
C ALA A 96 -5.22 7.33 -11.16
N ALA A 97 -5.91 8.18 -10.39
CA ALA A 97 -6.19 9.56 -10.77
C ALA A 97 -4.90 10.37 -10.94
N GLU A 98 -3.89 10.16 -10.09
CA GLU A 98 -2.58 10.79 -10.24
C GLU A 98 -1.91 10.38 -11.54
N LEU A 99 -1.79 9.08 -11.79
CA LEU A 99 -1.17 8.56 -13.00
C LEU A 99 -1.88 9.06 -14.27
N LEU A 100 -3.21 9.15 -14.25
CA LEU A 100 -4.01 9.70 -15.35
C LEU A 100 -3.82 11.21 -15.52
N LYS A 101 -3.41 11.95 -14.49
CA LYS A 101 -3.16 13.39 -14.55
C LYS A 101 -1.71 13.74 -14.92
N LEU A 102 -0.75 12.82 -14.71
CA LEU A 102 0.66 13.04 -15.05
C LEU A 102 0.89 13.52 -16.48
N ASP A 103 1.95 14.29 -16.65
CA ASP A 103 2.47 14.70 -17.96
C ASP A 103 3.47 13.65 -18.48
N TRP A 104 2.96 12.62 -19.15
CA TRP A 104 3.78 11.51 -19.66
C TRP A 104 4.70 11.88 -20.82
N SER A 105 4.60 13.11 -21.35
CA SER A 105 5.55 13.61 -22.36
C SER A 105 6.94 13.85 -21.76
N LYS A 106 7.02 14.06 -20.44
CA LYS A 106 8.25 14.31 -19.69
C LYS A 106 8.88 13.06 -19.08
N ILE A 107 8.28 11.89 -19.30
CA ILE A 107 8.66 10.63 -18.67
C ILE A 107 9.12 9.67 -19.75
N GLU A 108 10.43 9.45 -19.79
CA GLU A 108 11.09 8.62 -20.80
C GLU A 108 10.72 7.13 -20.62
N ASN A 109 10.94 6.58 -19.43
CA ASN A 109 10.61 5.19 -19.10
C ASN A 109 9.33 5.11 -18.27
N ARG A 110 8.20 5.05 -18.96
CA ARG A 110 6.85 5.07 -18.36
C ARG A 110 6.52 3.82 -17.52
N PRO A 111 6.87 2.59 -17.96
CA PRO A 111 6.73 1.41 -17.12
C PRO A 111 7.52 1.52 -15.82
N GLN A 112 8.77 1.98 -15.91
CA GLN A 112 9.60 2.19 -14.73
C GLN A 112 8.99 3.22 -13.78
N GLU A 113 8.47 4.34 -14.29
CA GLU A 113 7.79 5.33 -13.46
C GLU A 113 6.58 4.75 -12.71
N VAL A 114 5.77 3.90 -13.35
CA VAL A 114 4.66 3.20 -12.68
C VAL A 114 5.20 2.25 -11.59
N ALA A 115 6.23 1.48 -11.90
CA ALA A 115 6.85 0.56 -10.95
C ALA A 115 7.45 1.30 -9.74
N ASP A 116 8.18 2.40 -9.98
CA ASP A 116 8.81 3.21 -8.93
C ASP A 116 7.76 3.83 -8.01
N ARG A 117 6.68 4.37 -8.55
CA ARG A 117 5.57 4.89 -7.73
C ARG A 117 4.88 3.78 -6.94
N TYR A 118 4.72 2.59 -7.51
CA TYR A 118 4.19 1.45 -6.79
C TYR A 118 5.10 1.05 -5.62
N LEU A 119 6.39 0.85 -5.88
CA LEU A 119 7.36 0.44 -4.85
C LEU A 119 7.54 1.50 -3.76
N ARG A 120 7.49 2.79 -4.11
CA ARG A 120 7.72 3.89 -3.18
C ARG A 120 6.48 4.32 -2.40
N ILE A 121 5.31 4.27 -3.03
CA ILE A 121 4.08 4.89 -2.49
C ILE A 121 2.88 3.95 -2.59
N TYR A 122 2.45 3.57 -3.79
CA TYR A 122 1.11 2.99 -4.00
C TYR A 122 0.96 1.56 -3.46
N GLY A 123 2.05 0.79 -3.46
CA GLY A 123 2.09 -0.58 -2.96
C GLY A 123 2.46 -0.68 -1.48
N ARG A 124 2.84 0.43 -0.83
CA ARG A 124 3.28 0.42 0.56
C ARG A 124 2.13 0.07 1.50
N PHE A 125 2.42 -0.78 2.47
CA PHE A 125 1.42 -1.22 3.45
C PHE A 125 1.95 -1.24 4.88
N ASN A 126 1.02 -1.09 5.83
CA ASN A 126 1.23 -1.30 7.25
C ASN A 126 0.44 -2.53 7.71
N TYR A 127 0.83 -3.14 8.83
CA TYR A 127 0.01 -4.17 9.47
C TYR A 127 -0.97 -3.55 10.45
N VAL A 128 -2.23 -3.94 10.35
CA VAL A 128 -3.31 -3.50 11.27
C VAL A 128 -4.24 -4.66 11.57
N LEU A 129 -5.11 -4.52 12.56
CA LEU A 129 -6.21 -5.46 12.78
C LEU A 129 -7.31 -5.28 11.72
N PRO A 130 -8.12 -6.33 11.41
CA PRO A 130 -9.24 -6.24 10.48
C PRO A 130 -10.24 -5.12 10.83
N GLU A 131 -10.50 -4.89 12.11
CA GLU A 131 -11.42 -3.84 12.56
C GLU A 131 -10.83 -2.44 12.39
N GLU A 132 -9.51 -2.29 12.57
CA GLU A 132 -8.80 -1.03 12.26
C GLU A 132 -8.83 -0.74 10.77
N ASN A 133 -8.60 -1.75 9.92
CA ASN A 133 -8.68 -1.61 8.47
C ASN A 133 -10.07 -1.12 8.03
N LYS A 134 -11.16 -1.62 8.63
CA LYS A 134 -12.52 -1.12 8.36
C LYS A 134 -12.69 0.35 8.76
N LYS A 135 -12.08 0.79 9.88
CA LYS A 135 -12.11 2.21 10.31
C LYS A 135 -11.37 3.12 9.33
N LEU A 136 -10.27 2.66 8.75
CA LEU A 136 -9.46 3.43 7.78
C LEU A 136 -10.19 3.72 6.46
N VAL A 137 -11.04 2.81 6.01
CA VAL A 137 -11.75 2.92 4.71
C VAL A 137 -12.49 4.24 4.53
N LYS A 138 -13.02 4.86 5.59
CA LYS A 138 -13.76 6.13 5.49
C LYS A 138 -12.86 7.35 5.25
N TYR A 139 -11.59 7.30 5.67
CA TYR A 139 -10.59 8.36 5.47
C TYR A 139 -9.76 8.15 4.20
N GLN A 140 -9.76 6.93 3.68
CA GLN A 140 -9.05 6.54 2.45
C GLN A 140 -9.94 6.58 1.19
N LYS A 141 -10.97 7.44 1.15
CA LYS A 141 -11.80 7.65 -0.06
C LYS A 141 -11.22 8.77 -0.90
N THR A 142 -11.44 8.72 -2.22
CA THR A 142 -10.87 9.69 -3.18
C THR A 142 -11.13 11.17 -2.82
N HIS A 143 -12.28 11.49 -2.21
CA HIS A 143 -12.65 12.86 -1.86
C HIS A 143 -12.24 13.29 -0.43
N SER A 144 -11.85 12.34 0.43
CA SER A 144 -11.46 12.60 1.82
C SER A 144 -9.97 12.33 2.10
N PHE A 145 -9.27 11.68 1.17
CA PHE A 145 -7.88 11.34 1.34
C PHE A 145 -6.98 12.57 1.21
N VAL A 146 -6.32 12.92 2.30
CA VAL A 146 -5.29 13.96 2.36
C VAL A 146 -3.90 13.34 2.32
N SER A 147 -3.64 12.41 3.23
CA SER A 147 -2.41 11.63 3.28
C SER A 147 -2.63 10.32 4.05
N SER A 148 -1.69 9.38 3.92
CA SER A 148 -1.70 8.17 4.73
C SER A 148 -1.63 8.51 6.22
N ALA A 149 -0.69 9.36 6.63
CA ALA A 149 -0.52 9.77 8.03
C ALA A 149 -1.81 10.34 8.63
N GLN A 150 -2.48 11.26 7.91
CA GLN A 150 -3.76 11.82 8.36
C GLN A 150 -4.85 10.75 8.48
N SER A 151 -4.89 9.78 7.55
CA SER A 151 -5.90 8.70 7.61
C SER A 151 -5.78 7.86 8.88
N TYR A 152 -4.54 7.61 9.34
CA TYR A 152 -4.27 6.90 10.59
C TYR A 152 -4.62 7.75 11.82
N GLU A 153 -4.24 9.04 11.81
CA GLU A 153 -4.57 9.99 12.87
C GLU A 153 -6.08 10.13 13.05
N ASP A 154 -6.82 10.38 11.96
CA ASP A 154 -8.28 10.54 12.00
C ASP A 154 -9.01 9.26 12.44
N ALA A 155 -8.39 8.10 12.21
CA ALA A 155 -8.89 6.81 12.67
C ALA A 155 -8.53 6.48 14.13
N GLY A 156 -7.72 7.29 14.77
CA GLY A 156 -7.20 7.04 16.12
C GLY A 156 -6.30 5.80 16.17
N ILE A 157 -5.57 5.51 15.09
CA ILE A 157 -4.68 4.35 14.99
C ILE A 157 -3.23 4.83 15.11
N LYS A 158 -2.59 4.49 16.22
CA LYS A 158 -1.15 4.74 16.42
C LYS A 158 -0.33 3.63 15.77
N LEU A 159 0.73 4.01 15.07
CA LEU A 159 1.69 3.08 14.45
C LEU A 159 2.97 2.97 15.27
N HIS A 160 3.55 1.78 15.28
CA HIS A 160 4.89 1.45 15.78
C HIS A 160 5.75 0.99 14.63
N HIS A 161 7.01 1.43 14.61
CA HIS A 161 7.98 1.02 13.60
C HIS A 161 8.83 -0.11 14.14
N LEU A 162 8.89 -1.19 13.37
CA LEU A 162 9.67 -2.38 13.67
C LEU A 162 10.46 -2.78 12.43
N SER A 163 11.60 -3.38 12.66
CA SER A 163 12.40 -4.06 11.67
C SER A 163 11.80 -5.43 11.32
N SER A 164 12.12 -5.92 10.12
CA SER A 164 11.59 -7.20 9.63
C SER A 164 12.02 -8.40 10.46
N HIS A 165 13.13 -8.30 11.20
CA HIS A 165 13.59 -9.37 12.07
C HIS A 165 12.78 -9.43 13.37
N ILE A 166 12.49 -8.29 13.99
CA ILE A 166 11.63 -8.20 15.18
C ILE A 166 10.23 -8.70 14.87
N LEU A 167 9.60 -8.21 13.79
CA LEU A 167 8.26 -8.66 13.43
C LEU A 167 8.21 -10.18 13.21
N LYS A 168 9.23 -10.77 12.57
CA LYS A 168 9.29 -12.22 12.37
C LYS A 168 9.40 -12.99 13.69
N ALA A 169 10.18 -12.50 14.65
CA ALA A 169 10.30 -13.13 15.96
C ALA A 169 8.98 -13.07 16.75
N ILE A 170 8.31 -11.91 16.75
CA ILE A 170 6.99 -11.74 17.37
C ILE A 170 5.98 -12.72 16.74
N LEU A 171 5.92 -12.79 15.41
CA LEU A 171 5.03 -13.72 14.69
C LEU A 171 5.39 -15.20 14.90
N ALA A 172 6.64 -15.50 15.26
CA ALA A 172 7.07 -16.84 15.65
C ALA A 172 6.58 -17.24 17.07
N GLY A 173 6.17 -16.25 17.87
CA GLY A 173 5.64 -16.43 19.22
C GLY A 173 6.56 -15.94 20.34
N ASP A 174 7.58 -15.12 20.03
CA ASP A 174 8.46 -14.55 21.04
C ASP A 174 7.76 -13.40 21.78
N ALA A 175 7.22 -13.71 22.95
CA ALA A 175 6.45 -12.77 23.76
C ALA A 175 7.33 -11.67 24.40
N ASP A 176 8.58 -11.98 24.73
CA ASP A 176 9.50 -11.01 25.35
C ASP A 176 9.86 -9.92 24.33
N ILE A 177 10.19 -10.32 23.09
CA ILE A 177 10.41 -9.36 21.99
C ILE A 177 9.16 -8.53 21.73
N ALA A 178 7.97 -9.14 21.79
CA ALA A 178 6.73 -8.41 21.59
C ALA A 178 6.48 -7.35 22.68
N GLN A 179 6.82 -7.63 23.92
CA GLN A 179 6.73 -6.67 25.04
C GLN A 179 7.77 -5.56 24.90
N MET A 180 9.02 -5.89 24.57
CA MET A 180 10.09 -4.89 24.34
C MET A 180 9.75 -3.96 23.17
N ALA A 181 9.17 -4.50 22.09
CA ALA A 181 8.69 -3.70 20.96
C ALA A 181 7.53 -2.76 21.37
N LEU A 182 6.67 -3.20 22.29
CA LEU A 182 5.54 -2.42 22.77
C LEU A 182 5.95 -1.28 23.71
N SER A 183 6.96 -1.49 24.55
CA SER A 183 7.55 -0.48 25.43
C SER A 183 8.42 0.54 24.69
N GLY A 184 8.86 0.21 23.46
CA GLY A 184 9.77 1.03 22.67
C GLY A 184 11.25 0.82 23.02
N ASP A 185 11.58 -0.33 23.63
CA ASP A 185 12.96 -0.68 23.98
C ASP A 185 13.75 -1.21 22.77
N ILE A 186 13.07 -1.59 21.70
CA ILE A 186 13.65 -2.09 20.44
C ILE A 186 12.84 -1.62 19.22
N ASP A 187 13.56 -1.35 18.12
CA ASP A 187 13.03 -0.99 16.79
C ASP A 187 13.55 -1.95 15.70
#